data_AF-A0A3M1TKC6-F1
#
_entry.id   AF-A0A3M1TKC6-F1
#
_cell.length_a   1.000
_cell.length_b   1.000
_cell.length_c   1.000
_cell.angle_alpha   90.00
_cell.angle_beta   90.00
_cell.angle_gamma   90.00
#
_symmetry.space_group_name_H-M   'P 1'
#
loop_
_entity.id
_entity.type
_entity.pdbx_description
1 polymer ?
#
loop_
_entity_poly.entity_id
_entity_poly.type
_entity_poly.pdbx_seq_one_letter_code
_entity_poly.pdbx_strand_id
1 'polypeptide(L)'
;MARRRRRAPRDPVAERLAAFFHRNGYVRWQRRERAEEEGWGRYKKGDELRLVANTASELREIRELLEEAGFRPGRPFQKGSQFRVPVYGRDQVARFLELIGVTAEG
;
A
#
# COMPACT_ATOMS: atom_id res chain seq x y z
N MET A 1 -6.45 -4.43 -38.16
CA MET A 1 -6.31 -5.59 -37.24
C MET A 1 -5.81 -5.11 -35.89
N ALA A 2 -6.71 -4.93 -34.91
CA ALA A 2 -6.30 -4.55 -33.56
C ALA A 2 -5.64 -5.76 -32.88
N ARG A 3 -4.35 -5.67 -32.53
CA ARG A 3 -3.68 -6.67 -31.70
C ARG A 3 -4.41 -6.71 -30.36
N ARG A 4 -5.21 -7.75 -30.13
CA ARG A 4 -5.75 -8.09 -28.81
C ARG A 4 -4.52 -8.33 -27.93
N ARG A 5 -4.13 -7.34 -27.11
CA ARG A 5 -3.08 -7.55 -26.11
C ARG A 5 -3.57 -8.71 -25.25
N ARG A 6 -2.91 -9.88 -25.37
CA ARG A 6 -3.08 -10.96 -24.41
C ARG A 6 -2.77 -10.34 -23.06
N ARG A 7 -3.79 -10.17 -22.22
CA ARG A 7 -3.58 -9.73 -20.84
C ARG A 7 -2.65 -10.78 -20.22
N ALA A 8 -1.52 -10.34 -19.70
CA ALA A 8 -0.63 -11.23 -18.96
C ALA A 8 -1.44 -12.00 -17.91
N PRO A 9 -1.07 -13.25 -17.57
CA PRO A 9 -1.69 -13.93 -16.44
C PRO A 9 -1.69 -12.97 -15.26
N ARG A 10 -2.88 -12.71 -14.71
CA ARG A 10 -3.02 -11.79 -13.59
C ARG A 10 -2.38 -12.47 -12.39
N ASP A 11 -1.39 -11.80 -11.81
CA ASP A 11 -0.73 -12.26 -10.59
C ASP A 11 -1.80 -12.33 -9.47
N PRO A 12 -2.11 -13.52 -8.93
CA PRO A 12 -3.16 -13.68 -7.92
C PRO A 12 -2.82 -12.92 -6.63
N VAL A 13 -1.54 -12.74 -6.32
CA VAL A 13 -1.08 -11.95 -5.16
C VAL A 13 -1.43 -10.49 -5.40
N ALA A 14 -1.11 -9.97 -6.58
CA ALA A 14 -1.43 -8.60 -6.97
C ALA A 14 -2.95 -8.34 -6.98
N GLU A 15 -3.75 -9.27 -7.52
CA GLU A 15 -5.21 -9.16 -7.50
C GLU A 15 -5.76 -9.10 -6.07
N ARG A 16 -5.23 -9.92 -5.18
CA ARG A 16 -5.70 -9.99 -3.80
C ARG A 16 -5.31 -8.75 -2.99
N LEU A 17 -4.08 -8.27 -3.16
CA LEU A 17 -3.62 -7.00 -2.60
C LEU A 17 -4.43 -5.81 -3.14
N ALA A 18 -4.75 -5.80 -4.43
CA ALA A 18 -5.60 -4.79 -5.05
C ALA A 18 -7.00 -4.79 -4.43
N ALA A 19 -7.59 -5.97 -4.18
CA ALA A 19 -8.89 -6.08 -3.51
C ALA A 19 -8.88 -5.47 -2.11
N PHE A 20 -7.84 -5.73 -1.30
CA PHE A 20 -7.68 -5.09 0.01
C PHE A 20 -7.48 -3.58 -0.09
N PHE A 21 -6.71 -3.13 -1.08
CA PHE A 21 -6.47 -1.71 -1.29
C PHE A 21 -7.75 -0.98 -1.70
N HIS A 22 -8.47 -1.46 -2.71
CA HIS A 22 -9.69 -0.82 -3.20
C HIS A 22 -10.84 -0.84 -2.20
N ARG A 23 -10.89 -1.83 -1.29
CA ARG A 23 -11.91 -1.89 -0.25
C ARG A 23 -11.83 -0.68 0.68
N ASN A 24 -10.63 -0.36 1.17
CA ASN A 24 -10.42 0.66 2.20
C ASN A 24 -8.93 0.95 2.51
N GLY A 25 -8.01 0.52 1.66
CA GLY A 25 -6.61 0.94 1.72
C GLY A 25 -6.45 2.39 1.27
N TYR A 26 -5.37 3.02 1.71
CA TYR A 26 -5.06 4.40 1.32
C TYR A 26 -3.59 4.70 1.45
N VAL A 27 -3.13 5.70 0.70
CA VAL A 27 -1.79 6.25 0.83
C VAL A 27 -1.85 7.54 1.64
N ARG A 28 -0.94 7.68 2.60
CA ARG A 28 -0.64 8.94 3.24
C ARG A 28 0.64 9.48 2.62
N TRP A 29 0.49 10.46 1.75
CA TRP A 29 1.61 11.22 1.20
C TRP A 29 2.21 12.15 2.26
N GLN A 30 3.52 12.30 2.23
CA GLN A 30 4.23 13.33 2.96
C GLN A 30 3.73 14.71 2.50
N ARG A 31 3.38 15.59 3.46
CA ARG A 31 3.02 16.97 3.12
C ARG A 31 4.30 17.80 2.96
N ARG A 32 4.62 18.19 1.72
CA ARG A 32 5.79 19.00 1.39
C ARG A 32 5.83 20.33 2.15
N GLU A 33 4.71 21.05 2.18
CA GLU A 33 4.58 22.33 2.91
C GLU A 33 5.02 22.21 4.37
N ARG A 34 4.56 21.17 5.08
CA ARG A 34 4.94 20.94 6.48
C ARG A 34 6.40 20.48 6.65
N ALA A 35 6.94 19.75 5.67
CA ALA A 35 8.34 19.35 5.68
C ALA A 35 9.27 20.56 5.51
N GLU A 36 8.86 21.54 4.70
CA GLU A 36 9.57 22.79 4.45
C GLU A 36 9.45 23.76 5.64
N GLU A 37 8.27 23.90 6.23
CA GLU A 37 8.03 24.80 7.38
C GLU A 37 8.63 24.31 8.71
N GLU A 38 8.51 23.02 9.02
CA GLU A 38 8.91 22.48 10.32
C GLU A 38 10.34 21.91 10.33
N GLY A 39 10.90 21.67 9.15
CA GLY A 39 12.17 21.00 8.95
C GLY A 39 12.15 19.51 9.31
N TRP A 40 13.13 18.77 8.78
CA TRP A 40 13.29 17.32 8.98
C TRP A 40 13.43 16.89 10.46
N GLY A 41 13.82 17.80 11.35
CA GLY A 41 13.94 17.54 12.78
C GLY A 41 12.59 17.36 13.49
N ARG A 42 11.53 18.05 13.05
CA ARG A 42 10.20 18.02 13.66
C ARG A 42 9.18 17.21 12.84
N TYR A 43 9.27 17.24 11.52
CA TYR A 43 8.36 16.51 10.64
C TYR A 43 8.98 15.23 10.06
N LYS A 44 8.88 14.13 10.82
CA LYS A 44 9.50 12.83 10.50
C LYS A 44 8.61 11.89 9.64
N LYS A 45 7.50 12.39 9.09
CA LYS A 45 6.53 11.55 8.38
C LYS A 45 6.94 11.41 6.92
N GLY A 46 7.12 10.18 6.46
CA GLY A 46 7.27 9.84 5.04
C GLY A 46 5.99 9.27 4.43
N ASP A 47 6.08 8.94 3.14
CA ASP A 47 5.03 8.25 2.40
C ASP A 47 4.75 6.88 3.02
N GLU A 48 3.47 6.59 3.18
CA GLU A 48 3.00 5.39 3.85
C GLU A 48 1.75 4.85 3.14
N LEU A 49 1.82 3.63 2.65
CA LEU A 49 0.66 2.86 2.24
C LEU A 49 0.06 2.18 3.48
N ARG A 50 -1.27 2.16 3.59
CA ARG A 50 -1.97 1.42 4.63
C ARG A 50 -3.02 0.51 4.02
N LEU A 51 -2.89 -0.78 4.29
CA LEU A 51 -3.95 -1.75 4.08
C LEU A 51 -4.75 -1.95 5.37
N VAL A 52 -6.01 -2.36 5.22
CA VAL A 52 -6.95 -2.51 6.32
C VAL A 52 -7.42 -3.95 6.39
N ALA A 53 -7.29 -4.54 7.58
CA ALA A 53 -7.87 -5.83 7.91
C ALA A 53 -9.02 -5.66 8.92
N ASN A 54 -10.13 -6.34 8.69
CA ASN A 54 -11.29 -6.40 9.59
C ASN A 54 -11.16 -7.50 10.64
N THR A 55 -10.32 -8.50 10.39
CA THR A 55 -10.11 -9.65 11.27
C THR A 55 -8.63 -9.98 11.42
N ALA A 56 -8.28 -10.80 12.40
CA ALA A 56 -6.92 -11.31 12.57
C ALA A 56 -6.48 -12.18 11.39
N SER A 57 -7.40 -12.93 10.78
CA SER A 57 -7.13 -13.75 9.60
C SER A 57 -6.78 -12.89 8.38
N GLU A 58 -7.55 -11.82 8.12
CA GLU A 58 -7.21 -10.87 7.05
C GLU A 58 -5.88 -10.16 7.34
N LEU A 59 -5.58 -9.83 8.60
CA LEU A 59 -4.30 -9.23 8.97
C LEU A 59 -3.14 -10.17 8.60
N ARG A 60 -3.27 -11.46 8.89
CA ARG A 60 -2.27 -12.47 8.54
C ARG A 60 -2.13 -12.58 7.02
N GLU A 61 -3.24 -12.72 6.31
CA GLU A 61 -3.30 -12.84 4.85
C GLU A 61 -2.63 -11.64 4.16
N ILE A 62 -2.97 -10.41 4.57
CA ILE A 62 -2.36 -9.19 4.02
C ILE A 62 -0.83 -9.21 4.20
N ARG A 63 -0.34 -9.64 5.36
CA ARG A 63 1.10 -9.68 5.63
C ARG A 63 1.82 -10.71 4.77
N GLU A 64 1.25 -11.91 4.65
CA GLU A 64 1.79 -12.98 3.82
C GLU A 64 1.85 -12.55 2.35
N LEU A 65 0.77 -11.96 1.83
CA LEU A 65 0.72 -11.43 0.45
C LEU A 65 1.73 -10.31 0.21
N LEU A 66 1.91 -9.40 1.18
CA LEU A 66 2.90 -8.33 1.07
C LEU A 66 4.33 -8.90 1.05
N GLU A 67 4.63 -9.86 1.92
CA GLU A 67 5.94 -10.52 1.98
C GLU A 67 6.22 -11.33 0.70
N GLU A 68 5.23 -12.06 0.17
CA GLU A 68 5.29 -12.78 -1.10
C GLU A 68 5.51 -11.85 -2.29
N ALA A 69 4.81 -10.71 -2.32
CA ALA A 69 5.05 -9.65 -3.29
C ALA A 69 6.35 -8.87 -3.04
N GLY A 70 7.20 -9.28 -2.09
CA GLY A 70 8.51 -8.69 -1.83
C GLY A 70 8.48 -7.32 -1.13
N PHE A 71 7.40 -6.96 -0.46
CA PHE A 71 7.32 -5.79 0.41
C PHE A 71 7.73 -6.14 1.84
N ARG A 72 8.05 -5.11 2.61
CA ARG A 72 8.33 -5.22 4.04
C ARG A 72 7.26 -4.45 4.81
N PRO A 73 6.15 -5.10 5.23
CA PRO A 73 5.16 -4.44 6.05
C PRO A 73 5.78 -4.01 7.38
N GLY A 74 5.43 -2.80 7.82
CA GLY A 74 5.71 -2.34 9.17
C GLY A 74 4.84 -3.03 10.21
N ARG A 75 5.08 -2.69 11.48
CA ARG A 75 4.29 -3.25 12.60
C ARG A 75 2.82 -2.89 12.45
N PRO A 76 1.90 -3.87 12.36
CA PRO A 76 0.48 -3.58 12.30
C PRO A 76 -0.01 -3.00 13.63
N PHE A 77 -1.06 -2.18 13.57
CA PHE A 77 -1.67 -1.58 14.75
C PHE A 77 -3.20 -1.59 14.64
N GLN A 78 -3.87 -1.64 15.80
CA GLN A 78 -5.32 -1.63 15.87
C GLN A 78 -5.86 -0.20 15.80
N LYS A 79 -6.97 0.00 15.08
CA LYS A 79 -7.74 1.24 15.02
C LYS A 79 -9.23 0.89 15.06
N GLY A 80 -9.87 1.09 16.20
CA GLY A 80 -11.24 0.61 16.45
C GLY A 80 -11.29 -0.92 16.38
N SER A 81 -12.26 -1.47 15.67
CA SER A 81 -12.40 -2.92 15.44
C SER A 81 -11.51 -3.47 14.31
N GLN A 82 -10.69 -2.63 13.68
CA GLN A 82 -9.89 -3.00 12.51
C GLN A 82 -8.38 -2.94 12.80
N PHE A 83 -7.59 -3.56 11.94
CA PHE A 83 -6.14 -3.48 11.90
C PHE A 83 -5.68 -2.65 10.71
N ARG A 84 -4.54 -1.98 10.87
CA ARG A 84 -3.84 -1.25 9.81
C ARG A 84 -2.48 -1.91 9.61
N VAL A 85 -2.16 -2.23 8.36
CA VAL A 85 -0.86 -2.78 7.95
C VAL A 85 -0.12 -1.72 7.15
N PRO A 86 0.85 -1.03 7.75
CA PRO A 86 1.59 0.02 7.06
C PRO A 86 2.69 -0.56 6.18
N VAL A 87 2.98 0.08 5.05
CA VAL A 87 4.17 -0.11 4.24
C VAL A 87 4.81 1.26 4.06
N TYR A 88 6.06 1.41 4.51
CA TYR A 88 6.74 2.70 4.56
C TYR A 88 7.69 2.90 3.38
N GLY A 89 7.83 4.16 2.97
CA GLY A 89 8.80 4.59 1.98
C GLY A 89 8.17 4.84 0.62
N ARG A 90 8.55 5.95 0.00
CA ARG A 90 8.01 6.41 -1.29
C ARG A 90 8.15 5.36 -2.38
N ASP A 91 9.31 4.72 -2.48
CA ASP A 91 9.58 3.70 -3.50
C ASP A 91 8.70 2.46 -3.31
N GLN A 92 8.46 2.06 -2.06
CA GLN A 92 7.57 0.93 -1.75
C GLN A 92 6.11 1.26 -2.07
N VAL A 93 5.68 2.49 -1.79
CA VAL A 93 4.34 2.96 -2.15
C VAL A 93 4.17 2.98 -3.67
N ALA A 94 5.12 3.56 -4.41
CA ALA A 94 5.07 3.63 -5.87
C ALA A 94 5.03 2.22 -6.50
N ARG A 95 5.92 1.33 -6.06
CA ARG A 95 5.98 -0.06 -6.51
C ARG A 95 4.69 -0.83 -6.21
N PHE A 96 4.07 -0.60 -5.05
CA PHE A 96 2.78 -1.22 -4.73
C PHE A 96 1.68 -0.75 -5.66
N LEU A 97 1.57 0.56 -5.90
CA LEU A 97 0.57 1.12 -6.80
C LEU A 97 0.74 0.60 -8.24
N GLU A 98 1.97 0.49 -8.73
CA GLU A 98 2.30 -0.14 -10.01
C GLU A 98 1.86 -1.61 -10.04
N LEU A 99 2.19 -2.39 -9.00
CA LEU A 99 1.82 -3.80 -8.88
C LEU A 99 0.30 -4.01 -9.01
N ILE A 100 -0.52 -3.15 -8.39
CA ILE A 100 -1.98 -3.25 -8.43
C ILE A 100 -2.61 -2.52 -9.62
N GLY A 101 -1.81 -1.90 -10.50
CA GLY A 101 -2.28 -1.20 -11.68
C GLY A 101 -3.01 0.12 -11.38
N VAL A 102 -2.71 0.76 -10.24
CA VAL A 102 -3.19 2.11 -9.90
C VAL A 102 -2.12 3.11 -10.30
N THR A 103 -2.40 3.96 -11.27
CA THR A 103 -1.56 5.13 -11.55
C THR A 103 -1.80 6.18 -10.49
N ALA A 104 -0.72 6.67 -9.87
CA ALA A 104 -0.76 7.87 -9.05
C ALA A 104 -1.01 9.07 -9.97
N GLU A 105 -2.27 9.38 -10.24
CA GLU A 105 -2.61 10.72 -10.72
C GLU A 105 -2.42 11.65 -9.51
N GLY A 106 -1.29 12.35 -9.52
CA GLY A 106 -0.94 13.37 -8.52
C GLY A 106 -1.77 14.63 -8.70
#